data_AF-A0A9X8VJI4-F1
#
_entry.id   AF-A0A9X8VJI4-F1
#
_cell.length_a   1.000
_cell.length_b   1.000
_cell.length_c   1.000
_cell.angle_alpha   90.00
_cell.angle_beta   90.00
_cell.angle_gamma   90.00
#
_symmetry.space_group_name_H-M   'P 1'
#
loop_
_entity.id
_entity.type
_entity.pdbx_description
1 polymer ?
#
loop_
_entity_poly.entity_id
_entity_poly.type
_entity_poly.pdbx_seq_one_letter_code
_entity_poly.pdbx_strand_id
1 'polypeptide(L)'
;MSGRIGRLLRDPLPWTLALLLALVFGMDHLRGLFAAWFPDLERPIYQQDSFIALVGAHLSLVAISSLIAVAIGVAAGVAVTRRSGREFRSLVETVVAVGQTFPPVAVLAVAVPVMGFSEQPAIIA
;
A
#
# COMPACT_ATOMS: atom_id res chain seq x y z
N MET A 1 -8.16 1.63 37.69
CA MET A 1 -8.08 2.17 36.31
C MET A 1 -6.76 2.89 35.98
N SER A 2 -5.81 3.04 36.92
CA SER A 2 -4.54 3.76 36.73
C SER A 2 -3.50 3.02 35.84
N GLY A 3 -3.53 1.69 35.76
CA GLY A 3 -2.54 0.89 35.01
C GLY A 3 -2.72 0.78 33.48
N ARG A 4 -3.74 1.42 32.88
CA ARG A 4 -3.92 1.46 31.42
C ARG A 4 -3.25 2.68 30.79
N ILE A 5 -3.37 3.84 31.43
CA ILE A 5 -2.82 5.11 30.93
C ILE A 5 -1.28 5.07 30.90
N GLY A 6 -0.65 4.53 31.94
CA GLY A 6 0.81 4.37 31.99
C GLY A 6 1.38 3.37 30.96
N ARG A 7 0.59 2.41 30.49
CA ARG A 7 0.96 1.52 29.38
C ARG A 7 0.80 2.20 28.03
N LEU A 8 -0.29 2.94 27.83
CA LEU A 8 -0.54 3.69 26.61
C LEU A 8 0.56 4.73 26.33
N LEU A 9 1.09 5.38 27.38
CA LEU A 9 2.17 6.37 27.24
C LEU A 9 3.54 5.75 26.93
N ARG A 10 3.76 4.47 27.28
CA ARG A 10 5.01 3.74 27.02
C ARG A 10 4.99 2.95 25.71
N ASP A 11 3.79 2.67 25.19
CA ASP A 11 3.62 1.96 23.92
C ASP A 11 3.95 2.91 22.75
N PRO A 12 4.84 2.55 21.81
CA PRO A 12 5.12 3.39 20.65
C PRO A 12 3.93 3.51 19.69
N LEU A 13 3.01 2.54 19.65
CA LEU A 13 1.90 2.50 18.69
C LEU A 13 0.99 3.75 18.70
N PRO A 14 0.44 4.19 19.85
CA PRO A 14 -0.41 5.39 19.86
C PRO A 14 0.33 6.64 19.43
N TRP A 15 1.63 6.75 19.75
CA TRP A 15 2.45 7.89 19.37
C TRP A 15 2.77 7.90 17.87
N THR A 16 3.12 6.76 17.29
CA THR A 16 3.37 6.66 15.85
C THR A 16 2.09 6.89 15.05
N LEU A 17 0.95 6.39 15.53
CA LEU A 17 -0.35 6.67 14.91
C LEU A 17 -0.71 8.15 15.00
N ALA A 18 -0.55 8.77 16.17
CA ALA A 18 -0.81 10.20 16.34
C ALA A 18 0.10 11.04 15.42
N LEU A 19 1.37 10.68 15.31
CA LEU A 19 2.31 11.33 14.40
C LEU A 19 1.90 11.14 12.93
N LEU A 20 1.52 9.94 12.52
CA LEU A 20 1.02 9.67 11.17
C LEU A 20 -0.19 10.54 10.85
N LEU A 21 -1.18 10.58 11.74
CA LEU A 21 -2.37 11.42 11.56
C LEU A 21 -1.99 12.91 11.50
N ALA A 22 -1.11 13.36 12.39
CA ALA A 22 -0.63 14.74 12.39
C ALA A 22 0.07 15.11 11.07
N LEU A 23 0.86 14.21 10.49
CA LEU A 23 1.51 14.42 9.19
C LEU A 23 0.51 14.39 8.04
N VAL A 24 -0.47 13.49 8.07
CA VAL A 24 -1.52 13.39 7.04
C VAL A 24 -2.38 14.66 6.99
N PHE A 25 -2.84 15.15 8.15
CA PHE A 25 -3.66 16.37 8.22
C PHE A 25 -2.83 17.65 8.17
N GLY A 26 -1.56 17.59 8.56
CA GLY A 26 -0.65 18.74 8.64
C GLY A 26 0.25 18.93 7.42
N MET A 27 0.12 18.10 6.37
CA MET A 27 1.04 18.10 5.24
C MET A 27 1.21 19.48 4.58
N ASP A 28 0.12 20.22 4.40
CA ASP A 28 0.15 21.56 3.80
C ASP A 28 0.94 22.58 4.64
N HIS A 29 0.99 22.42 5.96
CA HIS A 29 1.76 23.28 6.85
C HIS A 29 3.27 23.06 6.74
N LEU A 30 3.70 21.90 6.22
CA LEU A 30 5.12 21.58 6.03
C LEU A 30 5.72 22.26 4.80
N ARG A 31 4.93 23.01 4.02
CA ARG A 31 5.39 23.72 2.82
C ARG A 31 6.61 24.59 3.06
N GLY A 32 6.62 25.37 4.14
CA GLY A 32 7.75 26.24 4.46
C GLY A 32 9.02 25.44 4.78
N LEU A 33 8.87 24.32 5.47
CA LEU A 33 9.97 23.40 5.78
C LEU A 33 10.53 22.77 4.51
N PHE A 34 9.66 22.25 3.63
CA PHE A 34 10.08 21.65 2.37
C PHE A 34 10.70 22.68 1.41
N ALA A 35 10.17 23.90 1.35
CA ALA A 35 10.76 24.96 0.53
C ALA A 35 12.15 25.38 1.04
N ALA A 36 12.38 25.36 2.36
CA ALA A 36 13.68 25.65 2.94
C ALA A 36 14.72 24.54 2.66
N TRP A 37 14.31 23.28 2.67
CA TRP A 37 15.20 22.14 2.39
C TRP A 37 15.41 21.84 0.91
N PHE A 38 14.43 22.19 0.06
CA PHE A 38 14.46 21.97 -1.38
C PHE A 38 14.21 23.28 -2.14
N PRO A 39 15.14 24.25 -2.04
CA PRO A 39 14.94 25.59 -2.62
C PRO A 39 14.87 25.57 -4.15
N ASP A 40 15.47 24.57 -4.80
CA ASP A 40 15.50 24.45 -6.26
C ASP A 40 14.18 23.89 -6.86
N LEU A 41 13.27 23.37 -6.03
CA LEU A 41 11.97 22.87 -6.49
C LEU A 41 10.92 23.99 -6.46
N GLU A 42 10.40 24.38 -7.63
CA GLU A 42 9.31 25.36 -7.74
C GLU A 42 8.02 24.92 -7.01
N ARG A 43 7.78 23.60 -6.96
CA ARG A 43 6.60 22.99 -6.34
C ARG A 43 7.03 21.84 -5.42
N PRO A 44 7.52 22.15 -4.21
CA PRO A 44 8.04 21.13 -3.30
C PRO A 44 6.94 20.26 -2.68
N ILE A 45 5.68 20.69 -2.78
CA ILE A 45 4.49 19.89 -2.41
C ILE A 45 3.55 19.80 -3.60
N TYR A 46 3.07 18.58 -3.85
CA TYR A 46 2.04 18.28 -4.86
C TYR A 46 0.71 18.94 -4.50
N GLN A 47 0.10 19.62 -5.47
CA GLN A 47 -1.09 20.47 -5.26
C GLN A 47 -2.22 20.20 -6.26
N GLN A 48 -2.07 19.20 -7.14
CA GLN A 48 -3.14 18.92 -8.11
C GLN A 48 -4.38 18.39 -7.40
N ASP A 49 -4.17 17.65 -6.30
CA ASP A 49 -5.22 17.19 -5.40
C ASP A 49 -4.83 17.42 -3.93
N SER A 50 -5.84 17.43 -3.06
CA SER A 50 -5.60 17.49 -1.61
C SER A 50 -4.92 16.20 -1.13
N PHE A 51 -4.04 16.33 -0.14
CA PHE A 51 -3.34 15.17 0.43
C PHE A 51 -4.31 14.12 1.00
N ILE A 52 -5.43 14.57 1.58
CA ILE A 52 -6.48 13.68 2.10
C ILE A 52 -7.17 12.90 0.97
N ALA A 53 -7.43 13.54 -0.17
CA ALA A 53 -7.98 12.84 -1.33
C ALA A 53 -7.01 11.78 -1.85
N LEU A 54 -5.71 12.10 -1.92
CA LEU A 54 -4.66 11.16 -2.31
C LEU A 54 -4.53 9.98 -1.33
N VAL A 55 -4.60 10.23 -0.03
CA VAL A 55 -4.63 9.17 0.99
C VAL A 55 -5.88 8.30 0.81
N GLY A 56 -7.04 8.90 0.57
CA GLY A 56 -8.28 8.19 0.30
C GLY A 56 -8.19 7.28 -0.94
N ALA A 57 -7.65 7.80 -2.04
CA ALA A 57 -7.39 7.04 -3.26
C ALA A 57 -6.39 5.91 -3.02
N HIS A 58 -5.33 6.15 -2.26
CA HIS A 58 -4.37 5.10 -1.92
C HIS A 58 -5.02 3.99 -1.08
N LEU A 59 -5.84 4.36 -0.08
CA LEU A 59 -6.56 3.40 0.74
C LEU A 59 -7.57 2.57 -0.06
N SER A 60 -8.29 3.17 -1.00
CA SER A 60 -9.24 2.43 -1.86
C SER A 60 -8.51 1.45 -2.77
N LEU A 61 -7.43 1.87 -3.42
CA LEU A 61 -6.60 1.03 -4.28
C LEU A 61 -6.06 -0.19 -3.52
N VAL A 62 -5.44 0.06 -2.36
CA VAL A 62 -4.86 -1.01 -1.54
C VAL A 62 -5.95 -1.94 -1.00
N ALA A 63 -7.10 -1.41 -0.58
CA ALA A 63 -8.20 -2.22 -0.07
C ALA A 63 -8.77 -3.16 -1.15
N ILE A 64 -9.02 -2.64 -2.36
CA ILE A 64 -9.55 -3.41 -3.49
C ILE A 64 -8.53 -4.48 -3.92
N SER A 65 -7.27 -4.10 -4.14
CA SER A 65 -6.21 -5.03 -4.54
C SER A 65 -6.01 -6.12 -3.49
N SER A 66 -5.94 -5.75 -2.20
CA SER A 66 -5.79 -6.71 -1.10
C SER A 66 -6.97 -7.68 -1.01
N LEU A 67 -8.20 -7.21 -1.20
CA LEU A 67 -9.38 -8.07 -1.18
C LEU A 67 -9.32 -9.14 -2.27
N ILE A 68 -8.95 -8.73 -3.50
CA ILE A 68 -8.79 -9.64 -4.63
C ILE A 68 -7.66 -10.64 -4.34
N ALA A 69 -6.50 -10.16 -3.88
CA ALA A 69 -5.35 -11.00 -3.56
C ALA A 69 -5.66 -12.01 -2.46
N VAL A 70 -6.34 -11.60 -1.39
CA VAL A 70 -6.77 -12.50 -0.29
C VAL A 70 -7.77 -13.52 -0.81
N ALA A 71 -8.77 -13.13 -1.59
CA ALA A 71 -9.76 -14.06 -2.13
C ALA A 71 -9.11 -15.15 -3.00
N ILE A 72 -8.25 -14.75 -3.94
CA ILE A 72 -7.53 -15.67 -4.83
C ILE A 72 -6.55 -16.54 -4.03
N GLY A 73 -5.75 -15.94 -3.15
CA GLY A 73 -4.75 -16.64 -2.36
C GLY A 73 -5.36 -17.67 -1.40
N VAL A 74 -6.47 -17.31 -0.74
CA VAL A 74 -7.20 -18.25 0.13
C VAL A 74 -7.83 -19.37 -0.71
N ALA A 75 -8.46 -19.06 -1.84
CA ALA A 75 -9.04 -20.08 -2.71
C ALA A 75 -7.98 -21.07 -3.23
N ALA A 76 -6.83 -20.57 -3.69
CA ALA A 76 -5.70 -21.39 -4.12
C ALA A 76 -5.14 -22.24 -2.97
N GLY A 77 -4.96 -21.64 -1.79
CA GLY A 77 -4.52 -22.35 -0.58
C GLY A 77 -5.47 -23.47 -0.17
N VAL A 78 -6.79 -23.24 -0.22
CA VAL A 78 -7.81 -24.26 0.04
C VAL A 78 -7.77 -25.35 -1.04
N ALA A 79 -7.59 -24.99 -2.31
CA ALA A 79 -7.54 -25.95 -3.41
C ALA A 79 -6.35 -26.93 -3.25
N VAL A 80 -5.14 -26.42 -2.99
CA VAL A 80 -3.93 -27.25 -2.90
C VAL A 80 -3.80 -28.02 -1.58
N THR A 81 -4.52 -27.63 -0.53
CA THR A 81 -4.56 -28.38 0.74
C THR A 81 -5.52 -29.57 0.69
N ARG A 82 -6.47 -29.61 -0.25
CA ARG A 82 -7.39 -30.74 -0.45
C ARG A 82 -6.73 -31.91 -1.14
N ARG A 83 -7.20 -33.14 -0.83
CA ARG A 83 -6.65 -34.41 -1.33
C ARG A 83 -6.41 -34.44 -2.84
N SER A 84 -7.34 -33.87 -3.61
CA SER A 84 -7.32 -33.77 -5.08
C SER A 84 -6.39 -32.71 -5.64
N GLY A 85 -6.00 -31.69 -4.85
CA GLY A 85 -5.18 -30.57 -5.31
C GLY A 85 -3.73 -30.59 -4.82
N ARG A 86 -3.37 -31.53 -3.93
CA ARG A 86 -2.02 -31.60 -3.33
C ARG A 86 -0.89 -31.74 -4.33
N GLU A 87 -1.14 -32.39 -5.47
CA GLU A 87 -0.15 -32.55 -6.54
C GLU A 87 0.26 -31.20 -7.15
N PHE A 88 -0.63 -30.20 -7.12
CA PHE A 88 -0.36 -28.85 -7.66
C PHE A 88 0.32 -27.91 -6.67
N ARG A 89 0.54 -28.34 -5.42
CA ARG A 89 1.08 -27.47 -4.36
C ARG A 89 2.40 -26.82 -4.76
N SER A 90 3.36 -27.61 -5.24
CA SER A 90 4.68 -27.11 -5.63
C SER A 90 4.61 -26.12 -6.81
N LEU A 91 3.69 -26.36 -7.75
CA LEU A 91 3.45 -25.44 -8.87
C LEU A 91 2.90 -24.10 -8.38
N VAL A 92 1.90 -24.12 -7.50
CA VAL A 92 1.33 -22.89 -6.92
C VAL A 92 2.37 -22.13 -6.11
N GLU A 93 3.16 -22.82 -5.28
CA GLU A 93 4.26 -22.21 -4.52
C GLU A 93 5.29 -21.55 -5.46
N THR A 94 5.63 -22.20 -6.57
CA THR A 94 6.55 -21.65 -7.59
C THR A 94 5.97 -20.38 -8.23
N VAL A 95 4.69 -20.42 -8.64
CA VAL A 95 4.03 -19.26 -9.26
C VAL A 95 3.97 -18.08 -8.30
N VAL A 96 3.63 -18.32 -7.03
CA VAL A 96 3.60 -17.27 -6.00
C VAL A 96 4.99 -16.68 -5.79
N ALA A 97 6.02 -17.51 -5.67
CA ALA A 97 7.39 -17.05 -5.50
C ALA A 97 7.85 -16.20 -6.68
N VAL A 98 7.58 -16.64 -7.93
CA VAL A 98 7.89 -15.85 -9.13
C VAL A 98 7.16 -14.51 -9.10
N GLY A 99 5.86 -14.51 -8.79
CA GLY A 99 5.06 -13.28 -8.68
C GLY A 99 5.63 -12.28 -7.67
N GLN A 100 6.03 -12.76 -6.49
CA GLN A 100 6.61 -11.91 -5.43
C GLN A 100 8.00 -11.34 -5.79
N THR A 101 8.71 -11.96 -6.72
CA THR A 101 10.01 -11.47 -7.22
C THR A 101 9.89 -10.54 -8.42
N PHE A 102 8.70 -10.46 -9.02
CA PHE A 102 8.49 -9.65 -10.21
C PHE A 102 8.46 -8.16 -9.85
N PRO A 103 9.37 -7.32 -10.38
CA PRO A 103 9.50 -5.95 -9.91
C PRO A 103 8.28 -5.12 -10.33
N PRO A 104 7.72 -4.26 -9.45
CA PRO A 104 6.54 -3.46 -9.77
C PRO A 104 6.69 -2.61 -11.03
N VAL A 105 7.89 -2.08 -11.28
CA VAL A 105 8.16 -1.29 -12.50
C VAL A 105 7.99 -2.10 -13.78
N ALA A 106 8.28 -3.41 -13.76
CA ALA A 106 8.06 -4.28 -14.92
C ALA A 106 6.57 -4.57 -15.11
N VAL A 107 5.80 -4.72 -14.03
CA VAL A 107 4.34 -4.85 -14.12
C VAL A 107 3.76 -3.60 -14.79
N LEU A 108 4.14 -2.42 -14.31
CA LEU A 108 3.68 -1.15 -14.88
C LEU A 108 4.10 -0.98 -16.35
N ALA A 109 5.33 -1.36 -16.70
CA ALA A 109 5.82 -1.28 -18.08
C ALA A 109 4.99 -2.12 -19.07
N VAL A 110 4.41 -3.24 -18.62
CA VAL A 110 3.53 -4.09 -19.43
C VAL A 110 2.07 -3.64 -19.34
N ALA A 111 1.60 -3.22 -18.16
CA ALA A 111 0.21 -2.87 -17.93
C ALA A 111 -0.19 -1.52 -18.55
N VAL A 112 0.69 -0.51 -18.48
CA VAL A 112 0.39 0.85 -18.97
C VAL A 112 0.10 0.91 -20.48
N PRO A 113 0.85 0.24 -21.37
CA PRO A 113 0.50 0.21 -22.80
C PRO A 113 -0.85 -0.43 -23.11
N VAL A 114 -1.31 -1.37 -22.28
CA VAL A 114 -2.56 -2.12 -22.50
C VAL A 114 -3.77 -1.40 -21.88
N MET A 115 -3.60 -0.82 -20.69
CA MET A 115 -4.69 -0.26 -19.88
C MET A 115 -4.65 1.28 -19.77
N GLY A 116 -3.61 1.93 -20.29
CA GLY A 116 -3.35 3.35 -20.13
C GLY A 116 -2.84 3.73 -18.74
N PHE A 117 -2.56 5.02 -18.54
CA PHE A 117 -2.25 5.58 -17.22
C PHE A 117 -3.54 5.78 -16.42
N SER A 118 -3.91 4.77 -15.62
CA SER A 118 -5.09 4.78 -14.77
C SER A 118 -4.83 4.05 -13.44
N GLU A 119 -5.85 3.95 -12.60
CA GLU A 119 -5.84 3.18 -11.35
C GLU A 119 -5.66 1.66 -11.59
N GLN A 120 -6.03 1.15 -12.77
CA GLN A 120 -6.05 -0.29 -13.07
C GLN A 120 -4.66 -0.94 -13.03
N PRO A 121 -3.61 -0.38 -13.67
CA PRO A 121 -2.24 -0.87 -13.49
C PRO A 121 -1.79 -0.96 -12.03
N ALA A 122 -2.21 0.00 -11.19
CA ALA A 122 -1.84 0.03 -9.77
C ALA A 122 -2.57 -1.02 -8.93
N ILE A 123 -3.75 -1.49 -9.36
CA ILE A 123 -4.46 -2.59 -8.69
C ILE A 123 -3.79 -3.94 -8.98
N ILE A 124 -3.18 -4.08 -10.16
CA ILE A 124 -2.54 -5.32 -10.64
C ILE A 124 -1.11 -5.47 -10.10
N ALA A 125 -0.37 -4.37 -10.03
CA ALA A 125 1.01 -4.32 -9.54
C ALA A 125 1.11 -4.65 -8.05
#